data_AF-A0A9P9I060-F1
#
_entry.id   AF-A0A9P9I060-F1
#
_cell.length_a   1.000
_cell.length_b   1.000
_cell.length_c   1.000
_cell.angle_alpha   90.00
_cell.angle_beta   90.00
_cell.angle_gamma   90.00
#
_symmetry.space_group_name_H-M   'P 1'
#
loop_
_entity.id
_entity.type
_entity.pdbx_description
1 polymer ?
#
loop_
_entity_poly.entity_id
_entity_poly.type
_entity_poly.pdbx_seq_one_letter_code
_entity_poly.pdbx_strand_id
1 'polypeptide(L)'
;MSSMSTAPAQPASKAPTTTTRAPHVDGTRIRALKYDNPDERHAAILVLTRSFATGNVQNWLAGVKQPGLSAPACTLSQSKVKSQLTREQRNLYYFYSGMLSSSFITGGRVLVVVEPVPPISNGPSVLRDYTVVQNPDVQTSDDVAVKQEAIRVVVMWNAPGAKIDDIGVVIKSKQLRTMSGGTFPWTGWGIRGTLRALSIQGKFVSRHKTACKDAGVVHASCWTLEVLATDPDSEGRGFAGIAIREGLSYIDGIGSPCLLEASEPRPKAIYERFGWKDTATFQSGVGIVRSDGLVPNGSTPSKTSANELIGVTSWTMLRLPPKSM
;
A
#
# COMPACT_ATOMS: atom_id res chain seq x y z
N MET A 1 40.03 29.27 -30.82
CA MET A 1 40.58 28.55 -29.65
C MET A 1 39.58 28.71 -28.52
N SER A 2 38.94 27.60 -28.14
CA SER A 2 37.72 27.54 -27.33
C SER A 2 37.94 27.96 -25.87
N SER A 3 37.07 28.84 -25.36
CA SER A 3 36.96 29.13 -23.93
C SER A 3 36.09 28.06 -23.25
N MET A 4 36.67 27.30 -22.33
CA MET A 4 35.93 26.37 -21.48
C MET A 4 35.28 27.16 -20.33
N SER A 5 33.95 27.19 -20.34
CA SER A 5 33.12 27.70 -19.25
C SER A 5 32.97 26.61 -18.19
N THR A 6 33.60 26.80 -17.03
CA THR A 6 33.44 25.94 -15.85
C THR A 6 32.08 26.18 -15.19
N ALA A 7 31.27 25.13 -15.11
CA ALA A 7 30.00 25.13 -14.40
C ALA A 7 30.21 25.27 -12.86
N PRO A 8 29.31 25.93 -12.13
CA PRO A 8 29.42 26.07 -10.68
C PRO A 8 29.12 24.75 -9.97
N ALA A 9 29.95 24.44 -8.97
CA ALA A 9 29.82 23.27 -8.12
C ALA A 9 28.49 23.26 -7.35
N GLN A 10 27.79 22.13 -7.38
CA GLN A 10 26.62 21.89 -6.53
C GLN A 10 27.02 21.89 -5.05
N PRO A 11 26.24 22.54 -4.16
CA PRO A 11 26.49 22.46 -2.73
C PRO A 11 26.27 21.03 -2.23
N ALA A 12 27.23 20.54 -1.44
CA ALA A 12 27.21 19.23 -0.82
C ALA A 12 25.89 19.03 -0.04
N SER A 13 25.17 17.96 -0.41
CA SER A 13 24.01 17.46 0.33
C SER A 13 24.41 17.19 1.78
N LYS A 14 23.79 17.93 2.72
CA LYS A 14 23.98 17.69 4.16
C LYS A 14 23.55 16.26 4.47
N ALA A 15 24.45 15.50 5.10
CA ALA A 15 24.16 14.16 5.58
C ALA A 15 22.91 14.16 6.47
N PRO A 16 22.02 13.15 6.36
CA PRO A 16 20.81 13.09 7.15
C PRO A 16 21.19 13.03 8.64
N THR A 17 20.70 14.03 9.39
CA THR A 17 20.78 14.11 10.84
C THR A 17 20.32 12.80 11.45
N THR A 18 21.14 12.21 12.32
CA THR A 18 20.83 11.00 13.07
C THR A 18 19.50 11.17 13.80
N THR A 19 18.41 10.68 13.22
CA THR A 19 17.10 10.70 13.87
C THR A 19 17.17 9.77 15.08
N THR A 20 17.22 10.37 16.27
CA THR A 20 17.02 9.67 17.54
C THR A 20 15.77 8.80 17.39
N ARG A 21 15.95 7.48 17.41
CA ARG A 21 14.87 6.49 17.31
C ARG A 21 13.86 6.81 18.41
N ALA A 22 12.65 7.25 18.02
CA ALA A 22 11.57 7.46 18.97
C ALA A 22 11.41 6.19 19.82
N PRO A 23 11.28 6.30 21.15
CA PRO A 23 11.10 5.14 22.00
C PRO A 23 9.89 4.34 21.50
N HIS A 24 10.01 3.01 21.58
CA HIS A 24 8.89 2.11 21.34
C HIS A 24 7.74 2.58 22.24
N VAL A 25 6.60 2.95 21.65
CA VAL A 25 5.43 3.30 22.46
C VAL A 25 4.97 2.02 23.14
N ASP A 26 5.01 2.03 24.48
CA ASP A 26 4.50 0.94 25.31
C ASP A 26 3.10 0.53 24.84
N GLY A 27 2.93 -0.77 24.56
CA GLY A 27 1.66 -1.35 24.13
C GLY A 27 1.43 -1.49 22.62
N THR A 28 2.37 -1.06 21.76
CA THR A 28 2.31 -1.39 20.32
C THR A 28 2.33 -2.91 20.12
N ARG A 29 1.37 -3.44 19.35
CA ARG A 29 1.27 -4.88 19.06
C ARG A 29 1.08 -5.15 17.58
N ILE A 30 1.48 -6.34 17.15
CA ILE A 30 1.12 -6.89 15.83
C ILE A 30 0.20 -8.09 16.03
N ARG A 31 -0.84 -8.18 15.22
CA ARG A 31 -1.79 -9.30 15.25
C ARG A 31 -2.42 -9.51 13.88
N ALA A 32 -3.07 -10.67 13.70
CA ALA A 32 -3.91 -10.90 12.53
C ALA A 32 -5.11 -9.95 12.54
N LEU A 33 -5.52 -9.51 11.36
CA LEU A 33 -6.75 -8.74 11.17
C LEU A 33 -7.97 -9.67 11.34
N LYS A 34 -8.95 -9.28 12.17
CA LYS A 34 -10.23 -9.99 12.31
C LYS A 34 -11.20 -9.52 11.21
N TYR A 35 -11.18 -10.21 10.08
CA TYR A 35 -11.90 -9.79 8.86
C TYR A 35 -13.42 -9.89 8.94
N ASP A 36 -13.92 -10.79 9.79
CA ASP A 36 -15.33 -10.96 10.12
C ASP A 36 -15.89 -9.79 10.92
N ASN A 37 -15.04 -9.07 11.67
CA ASN A 37 -15.39 -7.81 12.32
C ASN A 37 -15.50 -6.67 11.27
N PRO A 38 -16.71 -6.12 11.01
CA PRO A 38 -16.91 -5.10 9.99
C PRO A 38 -16.19 -3.78 10.31
N ASP A 39 -16.09 -3.40 11.59
CA ASP A 39 -15.45 -2.15 12.01
C ASP A 39 -13.93 -2.25 11.85
N GLU A 40 -13.35 -3.39 12.21
CA GLU A 40 -11.92 -3.63 12.05
C GLU A 40 -11.52 -3.69 10.58
N ARG A 41 -12.32 -4.40 9.77
CA ARG A 41 -12.17 -4.41 8.32
C ARG A 41 -12.26 -3.01 7.72
N HIS A 42 -13.23 -2.20 8.17
CA HIS A 42 -13.39 -0.82 7.70
C HIS A 42 -12.18 0.05 8.06
N ALA A 43 -11.71 -0.01 9.31
CA ALA A 43 -10.52 0.70 9.78
C ALA A 43 -9.29 0.35 8.94
N ALA A 44 -9.07 -0.94 8.66
CA ALA A 44 -7.98 -1.37 7.79
C ALA A 44 -8.08 -0.80 6.36
N ILE A 45 -9.28 -0.78 5.78
CA ILE A 45 -9.51 -0.18 4.45
C ILE A 45 -9.23 1.33 4.48
N LEU A 46 -9.57 2.04 5.55
CA LEU A 46 -9.23 3.46 5.69
C LEU A 46 -7.73 3.69 5.74
N VAL A 47 -6.97 2.91 6.51
CA VAL A 47 -5.50 3.00 6.54
C VAL A 47 -4.92 2.76 5.14
N LEU A 48 -5.39 1.73 4.44
CA LEU A 48 -4.99 1.44 3.06
C LEU A 48 -5.32 2.64 2.14
N THR A 49 -6.53 3.16 2.21
CA THR A 49 -6.98 4.28 1.37
C THR A 49 -6.18 5.55 1.64
N ARG A 50 -5.90 5.85 2.91
CA ARG A 50 -5.14 7.03 3.35
C ARG A 50 -3.68 6.92 2.93
N SER A 51 -3.05 5.77 3.15
CA SER A 51 -1.63 5.51 2.81
C SER A 51 -1.34 5.69 1.32
N PHE A 52 -2.30 5.37 0.46
CA PHE A 52 -2.11 5.41 -0.99
C PHE A 52 -2.88 6.53 -1.69
N ALA A 53 -3.46 7.48 -0.95
CA ALA A 53 -4.22 8.59 -1.52
C ALA A 53 -3.38 9.42 -2.51
N THR A 54 -2.07 9.53 -2.26
CA THR A 54 -1.14 10.30 -3.10
C THR A 54 -0.14 9.43 -3.86
N GLY A 55 -0.34 8.11 -3.90
CA GLY A 55 0.62 7.18 -4.52
C GLY A 55 0.68 7.33 -6.05
N ASN A 56 1.89 7.33 -6.61
CA ASN A 56 2.09 7.58 -8.05
C ASN A 56 1.40 6.54 -8.94
N VAL A 57 1.51 5.25 -8.60
CA VAL A 57 0.83 4.19 -9.36
C VAL A 57 -0.68 4.31 -9.21
N GLN A 58 -1.18 4.61 -8.03
CA GLN A 58 -2.60 4.75 -7.76
C GLN A 58 -3.21 5.94 -8.51
N ASN A 59 -2.49 7.07 -8.60
CA ASN A 59 -2.86 8.20 -9.45
C ASN A 59 -3.04 7.76 -10.90
N TRP A 60 -2.08 6.99 -11.43
CA TRP A 60 -2.14 6.49 -12.81
C TRP A 60 -3.29 5.49 -13.01
N LEU A 61 -3.45 4.52 -12.11
CA LEU A 61 -4.53 3.53 -12.17
C LEU A 61 -5.90 4.20 -12.15
N ALA A 62 -6.11 5.12 -11.21
CA ALA A 62 -7.35 5.86 -11.06
C ALA A 62 -7.54 6.97 -12.11
N GLY A 63 -6.51 7.33 -12.88
CA GLY A 63 -6.57 8.39 -13.88
C GLY A 63 -6.76 9.77 -13.26
N VAL A 64 -6.09 10.03 -12.13
CA VAL A 64 -6.16 11.28 -11.39
C VAL A 64 -5.53 12.40 -12.22
N LYS A 65 -6.23 13.53 -12.32
CA LYS A 65 -5.81 14.69 -13.13
C LYS A 65 -5.17 15.82 -12.31
N GLN A 66 -5.47 15.88 -11.02
CA GLN A 66 -5.00 16.95 -10.14
C GLN A 66 -4.21 16.37 -8.97
N PRO A 67 -3.08 16.98 -8.60
CA PRO A 67 -2.37 16.60 -7.39
C PRO A 67 -3.21 16.89 -6.16
N GLY A 68 -2.87 16.24 -5.04
CA GLY A 68 -3.43 16.58 -3.74
C GLY A 68 -4.77 15.93 -3.43
N LEU A 69 -4.97 14.67 -3.85
CA LEU A 69 -6.05 13.87 -3.25
C LEU A 69 -5.76 13.77 -1.75
N SER A 70 -6.57 14.47 -0.94
CA SER A 70 -6.40 14.43 0.50
C SER A 70 -6.66 13.03 1.01
N ALA A 71 -5.90 12.62 2.03
CA ALA A 71 -6.22 11.41 2.78
C ALA A 71 -7.62 11.61 3.41
N PRO A 72 -8.55 10.65 3.26
CA PRO A 72 -9.85 10.78 3.92
C PRO A 72 -9.69 10.81 5.43
N ALA A 73 -10.66 11.40 6.14
CA ALA A 73 -10.66 11.38 7.59
C ALA A 73 -10.58 9.94 8.10
N CYS A 74 -9.64 9.67 9.00
CA CYS A 74 -9.48 8.40 9.68
C CYS A 74 -10.68 8.04 10.57
N THR A 75 -11.53 9.00 10.95
CA THR A 75 -12.78 8.76 11.71
C THR A 75 -14.00 8.56 10.83
N LEU A 76 -13.84 8.54 9.50
CA LEU A 76 -14.94 8.34 8.58
C LEU A 76 -15.67 7.04 8.91
N SER A 77 -16.97 7.11 9.14
CA SER A 77 -17.78 5.89 9.35
C SER A 77 -18.12 5.20 8.03
N GLN A 78 -18.31 3.87 8.09
CA GLN A 78 -18.62 3.06 6.91
C GLN A 78 -19.86 3.55 6.16
N SER A 79 -20.89 4.01 6.89
CA SER A 79 -22.13 4.52 6.29
C SER A 79 -21.96 5.85 5.55
N LYS A 80 -20.90 6.62 5.86
CA LYS A 80 -20.60 7.92 5.25
C LYS A 80 -19.63 7.85 4.08
N VAL A 81 -19.04 6.68 3.80
CA VAL A 81 -18.12 6.46 2.66
C VAL A 81 -18.70 6.99 1.34
N LYS A 82 -19.98 6.76 1.08
CA LYS A 82 -20.62 7.21 -0.17
C LYS A 82 -20.88 8.72 -0.21
N SER A 83 -21.19 9.35 0.91
CA SER A 83 -21.58 10.77 0.93
C SER A 83 -20.42 11.72 1.18
N GLN A 84 -19.35 11.28 1.86
CA GLN A 84 -18.24 12.15 2.27
C GLN A 84 -16.96 11.96 1.46
N LEU A 85 -16.74 10.80 0.81
CA LEU A 85 -15.57 10.63 -0.05
C LEU A 85 -15.78 11.24 -1.43
N THR A 86 -14.73 11.85 -1.97
CA THR A 86 -14.66 12.16 -3.39
C THR A 86 -14.77 10.89 -4.23
N ARG A 87 -14.94 11.04 -5.55
CA ARG A 87 -15.02 9.88 -6.44
C ARG A 87 -13.72 9.07 -6.40
N GLU A 88 -12.59 9.75 -6.45
CA GLU A 88 -11.24 9.19 -6.48
C GLU A 88 -10.93 8.45 -5.17
N GLN A 89 -11.19 9.07 -4.01
CA GLN A 89 -11.04 8.45 -2.69
C GLN A 89 -11.90 7.19 -2.56
N ARG A 90 -13.15 7.25 -3.02
CA ARG A 90 -14.08 6.12 -2.96
C ARG A 90 -13.66 4.96 -3.87
N ASN A 91 -13.12 5.26 -5.04
CA ASN A 91 -12.61 4.22 -5.93
C ASN A 91 -11.40 3.52 -5.32
N LEU A 92 -10.51 4.29 -4.68
CA LEU A 92 -9.38 3.74 -3.93
C LEU A 92 -9.86 2.89 -2.74
N TYR A 93 -10.87 3.37 -2.01
CA TYR A 93 -11.51 2.62 -0.93
C TYR A 93 -12.07 1.27 -1.41
N TYR A 94 -12.80 1.25 -2.53
CA TYR A 94 -13.34 0.01 -3.10
C TYR A 94 -12.25 -0.92 -3.63
N PHE A 95 -11.19 -0.35 -4.23
CA PHE A 95 -10.02 -1.12 -4.65
C PHE A 95 -9.41 -1.87 -3.47
N TYR A 96 -9.07 -1.17 -2.39
CA TYR A 96 -8.48 -1.81 -1.21
C TYR A 96 -9.43 -2.70 -0.44
N SER A 97 -10.73 -2.39 -0.42
CA SER A 97 -11.75 -3.32 0.09
C SER A 97 -11.74 -4.64 -0.68
N GLY A 98 -11.60 -4.60 -2.01
CA GLY A 98 -11.55 -5.78 -2.86
C GLY A 98 -10.22 -6.53 -2.75
N MET A 99 -9.10 -5.82 -2.69
CA MET A 99 -7.78 -6.41 -2.45
C MET A 99 -7.74 -7.14 -1.12
N LEU A 100 -8.16 -6.49 -0.03
CA LEU A 100 -8.22 -7.08 1.31
C LEU A 100 -9.03 -8.37 1.30
N SER A 101 -10.24 -8.32 0.72
CA SER A 101 -11.12 -9.49 0.61
C SER A 101 -10.50 -10.62 -0.21
N SER A 102 -9.78 -10.29 -1.30
CA SER A 102 -9.13 -11.28 -2.15
C SER A 102 -8.00 -12.00 -1.42
N SER A 103 -7.21 -11.30 -0.61
CA SER A 103 -6.18 -11.94 0.22
C SER A 103 -6.80 -12.93 1.20
N PHE A 104 -7.92 -12.62 1.86
CA PHE A 104 -8.61 -13.61 2.71
C PHE A 104 -9.17 -14.80 1.92
N ILE A 105 -9.81 -14.55 0.77
CA ILE A 105 -10.39 -15.62 -0.08
C ILE A 105 -9.31 -16.58 -0.58
N THR A 106 -8.10 -16.09 -0.84
CA THR A 106 -6.97 -16.86 -1.37
C THR A 106 -6.04 -17.43 -0.30
N GLY A 107 -6.40 -17.34 0.99
CA GLY A 107 -5.60 -17.89 2.09
C GLY A 107 -4.37 -17.05 2.45
N GLY A 108 -4.32 -15.79 2.03
CA GLY A 108 -3.30 -14.84 2.42
C GLY A 108 -3.33 -14.49 3.91
N ARG A 109 -2.22 -13.95 4.41
CA ARG A 109 -2.07 -13.48 5.79
C ARG A 109 -2.17 -11.96 5.81
N VAL A 110 -3.16 -11.45 6.54
CA VAL A 110 -3.30 -10.00 6.75
C VAL A 110 -2.99 -9.69 8.21
N LEU A 111 -1.96 -8.88 8.43
CA LEU A 111 -1.55 -8.45 9.76
C LEU A 111 -1.78 -6.95 9.92
N VAL A 112 -2.00 -6.53 11.15
CA VAL A 112 -2.12 -5.14 11.53
C VAL A 112 -1.17 -4.82 12.67
N VAL A 113 -0.53 -3.65 12.60
CA VAL A 113 0.14 -3.04 13.76
C VAL A 113 -0.85 -2.10 14.41
N VAL A 114 -1.10 -2.32 15.70
CA VAL A 114 -2.08 -1.58 16.50
C VAL A 114 -1.40 -0.89 17.67
N GLU A 115 -1.95 0.26 18.04
CA GLU A 115 -1.58 0.97 19.26
C GLU A 115 -2.79 1.12 20.19
N PRO A 116 -2.60 1.01 21.52
CA PRO A 116 -3.67 1.29 22.48
C PRO A 116 -4.10 2.75 22.36
N VAL A 117 -5.39 2.99 22.55
CA VAL A 117 -5.98 4.32 22.59
C VAL A 117 -6.39 4.60 24.04
N PRO A 118 -5.82 5.62 24.71
CA PRO A 118 -6.19 5.92 26.07
C PRO A 118 -7.70 6.22 26.19
N PRO A 119 -8.32 5.85 27.33
CA PRO A 119 -9.73 6.11 27.56
C PRO A 119 -9.95 7.62 27.67
N ILE A 120 -11.14 8.07 27.28
CA ILE A 120 -11.49 9.48 27.35
C ILE A 120 -11.64 9.83 28.84
N SER A 121 -10.68 10.57 29.41
CA SER A 121 -10.93 11.29 30.65
C SER A 121 -11.96 12.40 30.36
N ASN A 122 -12.97 12.56 31.22
CA ASN A 122 -14.12 13.47 31.11
C ASN A 122 -13.77 14.96 30.83
N GLY A 123 -13.27 15.27 29.64
CA GLY A 123 -13.00 16.60 29.11
C GLY A 123 -13.54 16.74 27.69
N PRO A 124 -13.60 17.96 27.12
CA PRO A 124 -14.12 18.18 25.78
C PRO A 124 -13.41 17.24 24.82
N SER A 125 -14.21 16.48 24.08
CA SER A 125 -13.80 15.44 23.14
C SER A 125 -12.72 15.96 22.20
N VAL A 126 -11.46 15.79 22.59
CA VAL A 126 -10.32 16.02 21.70
C VAL A 126 -10.55 15.06 20.54
N LEU A 127 -10.78 15.66 19.36
CA LEU A 127 -11.01 14.95 18.11
C LEU A 127 -10.01 13.81 18.01
N ARG A 128 -10.51 12.57 18.02
CA ARG A 128 -9.65 11.41 17.81
C ARG A 128 -9.27 11.44 16.33
N ASP A 129 -8.01 11.67 16.01
CA ASP A 129 -7.50 11.59 14.65
C ASP A 129 -7.22 10.13 14.24
N TYR A 130 -8.06 9.17 14.62
CA TYR A 130 -7.89 7.77 14.21
C TYR A 130 -9.16 6.91 14.36
N THR A 131 -9.28 5.87 13.51
CA THR A 131 -10.32 4.85 13.65
C THR A 131 -10.00 3.99 14.87
N VAL A 132 -10.94 3.90 15.80
CA VAL A 132 -10.80 3.07 17.00
C VAL A 132 -11.57 1.78 16.80
N VAL A 133 -10.90 0.66 17.05
CA VAL A 133 -11.48 -0.68 17.04
C VAL A 133 -11.43 -1.26 18.45
N GLN A 134 -12.35 -2.14 18.78
CA GLN A 134 -12.29 -2.86 20.05
C GLN A 134 -11.13 -3.85 20.03
N ASN A 135 -10.33 -3.88 21.09
CA ASN A 135 -9.31 -4.91 21.30
C ASN A 135 -10.04 -6.24 21.51
N PRO A 136 -9.91 -7.17 20.57
CA PRO A 136 -10.75 -8.35 20.55
C PRO A 136 -10.18 -9.49 21.40
N ASP A 137 -9.02 -9.30 22.03
CA ASP A 137 -8.34 -10.29 22.89
C ASP A 137 -8.57 -10.02 24.39
N VAL A 138 -9.27 -8.93 24.73
CA VAL A 138 -9.62 -8.56 26.12
C VAL A 138 -11.07 -8.95 26.38
N GLN A 139 -11.29 -10.10 27.02
CA GLN A 139 -12.64 -10.58 27.31
C GLN A 139 -13.22 -10.10 28.66
N THR A 140 -12.42 -9.67 29.64
CA THR A 140 -12.92 -9.54 31.04
C THR A 140 -12.12 -8.60 31.96
N SER A 141 -11.85 -7.34 31.60
CA SER A 141 -11.30 -6.38 32.59
C SER A 141 -12.10 -5.09 32.72
N ASP A 142 -12.15 -4.58 33.96
CA ASP A 142 -12.76 -3.31 34.36
C ASP A 142 -11.98 -2.09 33.85
N ASP A 143 -10.82 -2.31 33.20
CA ASP A 143 -9.97 -1.25 32.72
C ASP A 143 -10.30 -0.87 31.27
N VAL A 144 -11.14 0.17 31.12
CA VAL A 144 -11.63 0.69 29.83
C VAL A 144 -10.47 1.13 28.91
N ALA A 145 -9.30 1.44 29.48
CA ALA A 145 -8.10 1.85 28.76
C ALA A 145 -7.55 0.80 27.78
N VAL A 146 -7.72 -0.49 28.09
CA VAL A 146 -7.12 -1.60 27.31
C VAL A 146 -8.06 -2.07 26.18
N LYS A 147 -9.30 -1.58 26.15
CA LYS A 147 -10.34 -2.06 25.23
C LYS A 147 -10.30 -1.43 23.84
N GLN A 148 -9.53 -0.38 23.63
CA GLN A 148 -9.56 0.38 22.38
C GLN A 148 -8.17 0.46 21.75
N GLU A 149 -8.12 0.22 20.44
CA GLU A 149 -6.90 0.24 19.66
C GLU A 149 -7.10 1.03 18.36
N ALA A 150 -6.02 1.55 17.81
CA ALA A 150 -5.99 2.14 16.48
C ALA A 150 -5.07 1.35 15.57
N ILE A 151 -5.54 1.00 14.37
CA ILE A 151 -4.73 0.36 13.33
C ILE A 151 -3.80 1.42 12.73
N ARG A 152 -2.49 1.18 12.77
CA ARG A 152 -1.46 2.08 12.23
C ARG A 152 -0.84 1.57 10.94
N VAL A 153 -0.75 0.25 10.80
CA VAL A 153 -0.21 -0.41 9.61
C VAL A 153 -1.11 -1.56 9.23
N VAL A 154 -1.32 -1.74 7.93
CA VAL A 154 -1.93 -2.94 7.35
C VAL A 154 -0.90 -3.56 6.41
N VAL A 155 -0.65 -4.86 6.58
CA VAL A 155 0.21 -5.63 5.69
C VAL A 155 -0.54 -6.85 5.17
N MET A 156 -0.44 -7.09 3.87
CA MET A 156 -1.12 -8.18 3.17
C MET A 156 -0.08 -9.05 2.47
N TRP A 157 0.00 -10.31 2.89
CA TRP A 157 0.81 -11.34 2.29
C TRP A 157 -0.08 -12.32 1.54
N ASN A 158 0.08 -12.42 0.23
CA ASN A 158 -0.59 -13.45 -0.55
C ASN A 158 0.17 -14.77 -0.44
N ALA A 159 -0.58 -15.85 -0.23
CA ALA A 159 -0.03 -17.19 -0.12
C ALA A 159 0.54 -17.69 -1.46
N PRO A 160 1.48 -18.65 -1.44
CA PRO A 160 1.96 -19.31 -2.63
C PRO A 160 0.82 -19.84 -3.51
N GLY A 161 0.86 -19.49 -4.79
CA GLY A 161 -0.13 -19.91 -5.77
C GLY A 161 -1.48 -19.17 -5.69
N ALA A 162 -1.59 -18.13 -4.86
CA ALA A 162 -2.79 -17.30 -4.80
C ALA A 162 -3.14 -16.71 -6.18
N LYS A 163 -4.38 -16.95 -6.62
CA LYS A 163 -4.92 -16.44 -7.90
C LYS A 163 -5.84 -15.26 -7.64
N ILE A 164 -5.27 -14.13 -7.25
CA ILE A 164 -6.05 -12.91 -6.91
C ILE A 164 -6.78 -12.30 -8.11
N ASP A 165 -6.33 -12.63 -9.33
CA ASP A 165 -6.88 -12.23 -10.62
C ASP A 165 -7.89 -13.23 -11.20
N ASP A 166 -8.12 -14.36 -10.52
CA ASP A 166 -9.17 -15.31 -10.90
C ASP A 166 -10.55 -14.63 -10.89
N ILE A 167 -11.33 -14.86 -11.95
CA ILE A 167 -12.63 -14.19 -12.12
C ILE A 167 -13.60 -14.49 -10.97
N GLY A 168 -13.55 -15.70 -10.40
CA GLY A 168 -14.36 -16.08 -9.26
C GLY A 168 -13.93 -15.32 -8.00
N VAL A 169 -12.64 -15.13 -7.80
CA VAL A 169 -12.10 -14.30 -6.70
C VAL A 169 -12.49 -12.84 -6.89
N VAL A 170 -12.32 -12.27 -8.08
CA VAL A 170 -12.70 -10.88 -8.43
C VAL A 170 -14.18 -10.59 -8.15
N ILE A 171 -15.06 -11.56 -8.47
CA ILE A 171 -16.50 -11.46 -8.18
C ILE A 171 -16.74 -11.53 -6.66
N LYS A 172 -16.22 -12.57 -5.98
CA LYS A 172 -16.46 -12.81 -4.55
C LYS A 172 -15.90 -11.69 -3.67
N SER A 173 -14.75 -11.12 -4.05
CA SER A 173 -14.11 -10.01 -3.36
C SER A 173 -14.76 -8.66 -3.65
N LYS A 174 -15.73 -8.62 -4.58
CA LYS A 174 -16.41 -7.40 -5.03
C LYS A 174 -15.46 -6.39 -5.68
N GLN A 175 -14.30 -6.82 -6.20
CA GLN A 175 -13.39 -5.94 -6.95
C GLN A 175 -14.04 -5.36 -8.22
N LEU A 176 -15.09 -6.00 -8.74
CA LEU A 176 -15.94 -5.40 -9.78
C LEU A 176 -16.47 -4.00 -9.40
N ARG A 177 -16.67 -3.71 -8.11
CA ARG A 177 -17.10 -2.37 -7.62
C ARG A 177 -16.06 -1.29 -7.88
N THR A 178 -14.79 -1.63 -7.95
CA THR A 178 -13.73 -0.69 -8.35
C THR A 178 -13.93 -0.28 -9.81
N MET A 179 -14.37 -1.21 -10.66
CA MET A 179 -14.62 -0.96 -12.07
C MET A 179 -15.93 -0.21 -12.30
N SER A 180 -17.01 -0.66 -11.66
CA SER A 180 -18.37 -0.12 -11.85
C SER A 180 -18.70 1.10 -10.99
N GLY A 181 -18.01 1.27 -9.88
CA GLY A 181 -18.43 2.19 -8.81
C GLY A 181 -19.61 1.63 -8.03
N GLY A 182 -20.11 2.44 -7.08
CA GLY A 182 -21.20 2.07 -6.18
C GLY A 182 -22.60 2.38 -6.69
N THR A 183 -22.73 3.09 -7.82
CA THR A 183 -23.99 3.49 -8.46
C THR A 183 -23.78 3.75 -9.96
N PHE A 184 -24.80 3.45 -10.77
CA PHE A 184 -24.91 3.88 -12.16
C PHE A 184 -25.25 5.38 -12.22
N PRO A 185 -24.74 6.15 -13.20
CA PRO A 185 -23.77 5.75 -14.24
C PRO A 185 -22.37 5.50 -13.65
N TRP A 186 -21.65 4.53 -14.23
CA TRP A 186 -20.36 3.98 -13.79
C TRP A 186 -19.43 5.02 -13.13
N THR A 187 -19.38 5.02 -11.79
CA THR A 187 -18.57 5.97 -11.00
C THR A 187 -17.18 5.46 -10.65
N GLY A 188 -16.89 4.19 -11.01
CA GLY A 188 -15.61 3.54 -10.78
C GLY A 188 -14.46 4.04 -11.68
N TRP A 189 -13.40 3.24 -11.75
CA TRP A 189 -12.27 3.42 -12.68
C TRP A 189 -12.67 3.25 -14.16
N GLY A 190 -13.78 2.56 -14.41
CA GLY A 190 -14.23 2.21 -15.75
C GLY A 190 -13.26 1.27 -16.48
N ILE A 191 -13.63 0.87 -17.69
CA ILE A 191 -12.88 -0.11 -18.50
C ILE A 191 -11.42 0.31 -18.72
N ARG A 192 -11.18 1.61 -18.99
CA ARG A 192 -9.82 2.11 -19.23
C ARG A 192 -8.92 1.97 -18.00
N GLY A 193 -9.42 2.25 -16.80
CA GLY A 193 -8.63 2.08 -15.57
C GLY A 193 -8.34 0.62 -15.27
N THR A 194 -9.31 -0.27 -15.50
CA THR A 194 -9.10 -1.71 -15.39
C THR A 194 -8.03 -2.21 -16.36
N LEU A 195 -8.08 -1.79 -17.62
CA LEU A 195 -7.06 -2.18 -18.61
C LEU A 195 -5.66 -1.70 -18.22
N ARG A 196 -5.54 -0.52 -17.59
CA ARG A 196 -4.26 -0.05 -17.03
C ARG A 196 -3.78 -0.96 -15.91
N ALA A 197 -4.65 -1.31 -14.96
CA ALA A 197 -4.31 -2.21 -13.84
C ALA A 197 -3.84 -3.58 -14.35
N LEU A 198 -4.60 -4.20 -15.25
CA LEU A 198 -4.22 -5.49 -15.84
C LEU A 198 -2.92 -5.42 -16.64
N SER A 199 -2.68 -4.33 -17.36
CA SER A 199 -1.42 -4.13 -18.11
C SER A 199 -0.22 -4.05 -17.17
N ILE A 200 -0.34 -3.34 -16.05
CA ILE A 200 0.73 -3.24 -15.04
C ILE A 200 0.94 -4.59 -14.36
N GLN A 201 -0.14 -5.25 -13.93
CA GLN A 201 -0.06 -6.56 -13.30
C GLN A 201 0.62 -7.59 -14.20
N GLY A 202 0.27 -7.61 -15.49
CA GLY A 202 0.90 -8.51 -16.47
C GLY A 202 2.41 -8.28 -16.61
N LYS A 203 2.86 -7.02 -16.56
CA LYS A 203 4.30 -6.69 -16.54
C LYS A 203 4.96 -7.23 -15.28
N PHE A 204 4.39 -6.99 -14.10
CA PHE A 204 4.96 -7.48 -12.84
C PHE A 204 5.06 -9.01 -12.81
N VAL A 205 3.98 -9.72 -13.12
CA VAL A 205 3.95 -11.20 -13.15
C VAL A 205 4.99 -11.75 -14.13
N SER A 206 5.11 -11.15 -15.32
CA SER A 206 6.12 -11.55 -16.30
C SER A 206 7.55 -11.39 -15.75
N ARG A 207 7.86 -10.25 -15.13
CA ARG A 207 9.18 -9.97 -14.55
C ARG A 207 9.48 -10.85 -13.33
N HIS A 208 8.51 -11.08 -12.46
CA HIS A 208 8.65 -12.03 -11.34
C HIS A 208 8.91 -13.44 -11.83
N LYS A 209 8.20 -13.92 -12.86
CA LYS A 209 8.45 -15.25 -13.43
C LYS A 209 9.87 -15.40 -13.97
N THR A 210 10.37 -14.40 -14.69
CA THR A 210 11.78 -14.39 -15.15
C THR A 210 12.73 -14.42 -13.97
N ALA A 211 12.55 -13.54 -12.99
CA ALA A 211 13.42 -13.46 -11.81
C ALA A 211 13.45 -14.76 -11.00
N CYS A 212 12.28 -15.39 -10.80
CA CYS A 212 12.16 -16.67 -10.13
C CYS A 212 12.90 -17.77 -10.90
N LYS A 213 12.73 -17.83 -12.23
CA LYS A 213 13.44 -18.78 -13.09
C LYS A 213 14.96 -18.61 -12.97
N ASP A 214 15.46 -17.38 -13.04
CA ASP A 214 16.89 -17.07 -12.96
C ASP A 214 17.48 -17.43 -11.58
N ALA A 215 16.68 -17.33 -10.52
CA ALA A 215 17.05 -17.72 -9.16
C ALA A 215 16.81 -19.21 -8.86
N GLY A 216 16.32 -20.01 -9.82
CA GLY A 216 16.03 -21.43 -9.63
C GLY A 216 14.84 -21.72 -8.70
N VAL A 217 13.91 -20.78 -8.56
CA VAL A 217 12.69 -20.93 -7.73
C VAL A 217 11.43 -20.92 -8.59
N VAL A 218 10.37 -21.57 -8.10
CA VAL A 218 9.08 -21.63 -8.79
C VAL A 218 8.24 -20.41 -8.39
N HIS A 219 7.79 -19.61 -9.35
CA HIS A 219 6.95 -18.43 -9.05
C HIS A 219 5.74 -18.74 -8.15
N ALA A 220 5.07 -19.88 -8.41
CA ALA A 220 3.90 -20.30 -7.63
C ALA A 220 4.24 -20.77 -6.20
N SER A 221 5.52 -20.96 -5.85
CA SER A 221 5.94 -21.27 -4.48
C SER A 221 6.30 -20.02 -3.67
N CYS A 222 6.29 -18.83 -4.27
CA CYS A 222 6.63 -17.59 -3.59
C CYS A 222 5.45 -17.04 -2.79
N TRP A 223 5.73 -16.52 -1.60
CA TRP A 223 4.84 -15.57 -0.95
C TRP A 223 4.95 -14.21 -1.65
N THR A 224 3.88 -13.43 -1.69
CA THR A 224 3.93 -12.07 -2.25
C THR A 224 3.53 -11.06 -1.20
N LEU A 225 4.38 -10.08 -0.92
CA LEU A 225 3.98 -8.89 -0.17
C LEU A 225 3.16 -8.00 -1.11
N GLU A 226 1.85 -8.13 -1.02
CA GLU A 226 0.90 -7.46 -1.91
C GLU A 226 0.73 -5.99 -1.52
N VAL A 227 0.58 -5.73 -0.22
CA VAL A 227 0.40 -4.38 0.29
C VAL A 227 1.12 -4.22 1.62
N LEU A 228 1.79 -3.08 1.78
CA LEU A 228 2.23 -2.54 3.05
C LEU A 228 1.81 -1.08 3.13
N ALA A 229 0.80 -0.80 3.95
CA ALA A 229 0.27 0.54 4.15
C ALA A 229 0.55 1.00 5.58
N THR A 230 1.15 2.19 5.72
CA THR A 230 1.24 2.88 7.01
C THR A 230 0.31 4.07 6.96
N ASP A 231 -0.51 4.26 8.00
CA ASP A 231 -1.32 5.48 8.08
C ASP A 231 -0.37 6.71 8.01
N PRO A 232 -0.65 7.71 7.17
CA PRO A 232 0.20 8.88 7.02
C PRO A 232 0.59 9.54 8.35
N ASP A 233 -0.34 9.58 9.31
CA ASP A 233 -0.12 10.20 10.63
C ASP A 233 0.78 9.33 11.55
N SER A 234 1.15 8.14 11.11
CA SER A 234 1.98 7.17 11.82
C SER A 234 3.29 6.84 11.11
N GLU A 235 3.59 7.52 10.00
CA GLU A 235 4.85 7.35 9.29
C GLU A 235 6.07 7.76 10.13
N GLY A 236 7.24 7.21 9.81
CA GLY A 236 8.50 7.54 10.50
C GLY A 236 8.65 6.89 11.89
N ARG A 237 7.61 6.25 12.41
CA ARG A 237 7.59 5.63 13.75
C ARG A 237 8.09 4.17 13.76
N GLY A 238 8.50 3.64 12.61
CA GLY A 238 9.09 2.31 12.49
C GLY A 238 8.11 1.13 12.43
N PHE A 239 6.80 1.38 12.45
CA PHE A 239 5.76 0.32 12.44
C PHE A 239 5.79 -0.56 11.19
N ALA A 240 6.08 0.01 10.02
CA ALA A 240 6.27 -0.77 8.79
C ALA A 240 7.34 -1.86 8.97
N GLY A 241 8.43 -1.55 9.67
CA GLY A 241 9.48 -2.51 9.96
C GLY A 241 9.05 -3.61 10.93
N ILE A 242 8.14 -3.32 11.87
CA ILE A 242 7.54 -4.34 12.75
C ILE A 242 6.72 -5.32 11.89
N ALA A 243 5.86 -4.80 11.03
CA ALA A 243 5.01 -5.60 10.13
C ALA A 243 5.81 -6.49 9.18
N ILE A 244 6.88 -5.95 8.58
CA ILE A 244 7.76 -6.73 7.68
C ILE A 244 8.46 -7.85 8.45
N ARG A 245 9.04 -7.57 9.63
CA ARG A 245 9.74 -8.59 10.43
C ARG A 245 8.84 -9.75 10.82
N GLU A 246 7.61 -9.46 11.24
CA GLU A 246 6.65 -10.49 11.60
C GLU A 246 6.31 -11.39 10.41
N GLY A 247 6.01 -10.79 9.25
CA GLY A 247 5.74 -11.54 8.03
C GLY A 247 6.94 -12.37 7.58
N LEU A 248 8.13 -11.80 7.59
CA LEU A 248 9.36 -12.51 7.22
C LEU A 248 9.74 -13.60 8.20
N SER A 249 9.54 -13.41 9.51
CA SER A 249 9.79 -14.46 10.52
C SER A 249 9.00 -15.73 10.20
N TYR A 250 7.72 -15.57 9.87
CA TYR A 250 6.87 -16.68 9.44
C TYR A 250 7.36 -17.31 8.12
N ILE A 251 7.64 -16.50 7.10
CA ILE A 251 8.05 -16.97 5.75
C ILE A 251 9.42 -17.65 5.78
N ASP A 252 10.37 -17.12 6.55
CA ASP A 252 11.70 -17.68 6.74
C ASP A 252 11.64 -19.00 7.51
N GLY A 253 10.77 -19.09 8.52
CA GLY A 253 10.54 -20.32 9.27
C GLY A 253 10.08 -21.50 8.42
N ILE A 254 9.43 -21.24 7.28
CA ILE A 254 9.02 -22.25 6.29
C ILE A 254 9.95 -22.30 5.07
N GLY A 255 11.05 -21.53 5.07
CA GLY A 255 12.05 -21.53 4.00
C GLY A 255 11.54 -21.11 2.62
N SER A 256 10.52 -20.24 2.56
CA SER A 256 9.92 -19.85 1.27
C SER A 256 10.52 -18.54 0.72
N PRO A 257 10.69 -18.40 -0.61
CA PRO A 257 11.01 -17.11 -1.22
C PRO A 257 9.83 -16.14 -1.15
N CYS A 258 10.11 -14.85 -1.23
CA CYS A 258 9.06 -13.84 -1.32
C CYS A 258 9.32 -12.76 -2.37
N LEU A 259 8.24 -12.35 -3.01
CA LEU A 259 8.17 -11.36 -4.08
C LEU A 259 7.50 -10.10 -3.56
N LEU A 260 7.84 -8.96 -4.15
CA LEU A 260 7.07 -7.73 -3.99
C LEU A 260 7.23 -6.81 -5.18
N GLU A 261 6.40 -5.78 -5.17
CA GLU A 261 6.42 -4.67 -6.10
C GLU A 261 6.60 -3.37 -5.32
N ALA A 262 7.44 -2.48 -5.85
CA ALA A 262 7.60 -1.13 -5.31
C ALA A 262 7.37 -0.11 -6.42
N SER A 263 6.71 0.99 -6.09
CA SER A 263 6.41 2.08 -7.04
C SER A 263 7.05 3.41 -6.66
N GLU A 264 7.77 3.44 -5.53
CA GLU A 264 8.37 4.65 -5.00
C GLU A 264 9.75 4.37 -4.39
N PRO A 265 10.74 5.27 -4.55
CA PRO A 265 12.10 5.07 -4.03
C PRO A 265 12.16 4.89 -2.51
N ARG A 266 11.34 5.62 -1.75
CA ARG A 266 11.37 5.58 -0.27
C ARG A 266 10.90 4.22 0.28
N PRO A 267 9.73 3.66 -0.09
CA PRO A 267 9.35 2.31 0.29
C PRO A 267 10.34 1.24 -0.19
N LYS A 268 10.85 1.36 -1.43
CA LYS A 268 11.87 0.45 -1.97
C LYS A 268 13.10 0.33 -1.06
N ALA A 269 13.64 1.47 -0.60
CA ALA A 269 14.80 1.48 0.29
C ALA A 269 14.54 0.82 1.65
N ILE A 270 13.28 0.74 2.09
CA ILE A 270 12.91 -0.02 3.29
C ILE A 270 13.02 -1.52 2.99
N TYR A 271 12.48 -1.99 1.87
CA TYR A 271 12.53 -3.41 1.49
C TYR A 271 13.97 -3.91 1.29
N GLU A 272 14.85 -3.11 0.70
CA GLU A 272 16.27 -3.48 0.55
C GLU A 272 16.95 -3.80 1.88
N ARG A 273 16.62 -3.05 2.94
CA ARG A 273 17.16 -3.30 4.30
C ARG A 273 16.71 -4.63 4.89
N PHE A 274 15.62 -5.20 4.39
CA PHE A 274 15.10 -6.51 4.79
C PHE A 274 15.51 -7.65 3.84
N GLY A 275 16.43 -7.39 2.91
CA GLY A 275 17.05 -8.42 2.07
C GLY A 275 16.37 -8.65 0.72
N TRP A 276 15.36 -7.85 0.36
CA TRP A 276 14.87 -7.83 -1.03
C TRP A 276 15.91 -7.24 -1.97
N LYS A 277 16.01 -7.83 -3.15
CA LYS A 277 16.88 -7.36 -4.24
C LYS A 277 16.04 -7.01 -5.46
N ASP A 278 16.43 -5.95 -6.14
CA ASP A 278 15.83 -5.58 -7.43
C ASP A 278 16.07 -6.69 -8.46
N THR A 279 15.03 -7.03 -9.18
CA THR A 279 15.10 -8.02 -10.27
C THR A 279 14.80 -7.40 -11.62
N ALA A 280 13.95 -6.39 -11.67
CA ALA A 280 13.69 -5.59 -12.86
C ALA A 280 13.06 -4.24 -12.50
N THR A 281 13.28 -3.26 -13.37
CA THR A 281 12.66 -1.93 -13.31
C THR A 281 11.93 -1.67 -14.62
N PHE A 282 10.77 -1.04 -14.58
CA PHE A 282 10.07 -0.60 -15.78
C PHE A 282 9.23 0.66 -15.53
N GLN A 283 8.83 1.30 -16.62
CA GLN A 283 7.94 2.46 -16.60
C GLN A 283 6.54 2.10 -17.11
N SER A 284 5.53 2.72 -16.53
CA SER A 284 4.12 2.58 -16.90
C SER A 284 3.51 3.94 -17.23
N GLY A 285 2.69 4.00 -18.27
CA GLY A 285 2.08 5.26 -18.72
C GLY A 285 3.07 6.24 -19.40
N VAL A 286 4.19 5.75 -19.94
CA VAL A 286 5.12 6.55 -20.74
C VAL A 286 4.37 7.23 -21.89
N GLY A 287 4.61 8.53 -22.08
CA GLY A 287 3.91 9.37 -23.05
C GLY A 287 2.49 9.77 -22.64
N ILE A 288 2.02 9.38 -21.45
CA ILE A 288 0.66 9.64 -20.97
C ILE A 288 0.65 10.38 -19.64
N VAL A 289 1.51 9.98 -18.69
CA VAL A 289 1.57 10.57 -17.35
C VAL A 289 2.97 11.02 -16.98
N ARG A 290 3.02 11.98 -16.05
CA ARG A 290 4.25 12.40 -15.38
C ARG A 290 4.72 11.34 -14.38
N SER A 291 5.89 11.53 -13.78
CA SER A 291 6.44 10.61 -12.77
C SER A 291 5.58 10.46 -11.52
N ASP A 292 4.75 11.45 -11.20
CA ASP A 292 3.76 11.41 -10.12
C ASP A 292 2.45 10.66 -10.49
N GLY A 293 2.39 10.10 -11.70
CA GLY A 293 1.25 9.34 -12.21
C GLY A 293 0.05 10.20 -12.62
N LEU A 294 0.18 11.53 -12.59
CA LEU A 294 -0.91 12.43 -12.97
C LEU A 294 -0.92 12.67 -14.48
N VAL A 295 -2.13 12.71 -15.03
CA VAL A 295 -2.37 13.15 -16.41
C VAL A 295 -2.33 14.68 -16.44
N PRO A 296 -1.57 15.32 -17.36
CA PRO A 296 -1.58 16.77 -17.50
C PRO A 296 -3.00 17.34 -17.71
N ASN A 297 -3.33 18.44 -17.01
CA ASN A 297 -4.62 19.10 -17.18
C ASN A 297 -4.67 19.89 -18.48
N GLY A 298 -5.70 19.65 -19.31
CA GLY A 298 -6.11 20.57 -20.38
C GLY A 298 -5.14 20.75 -21.56
N SER A 299 -3.95 20.14 -21.52
CA SER A 299 -3.11 19.98 -22.70
C SER A 299 -3.52 18.70 -23.42
N THR A 300 -3.88 18.83 -24.70
CA THR A 300 -3.61 17.73 -25.64
C THR A 300 -2.16 17.28 -25.45
N PRO A 301 -1.82 15.99 -25.61
CA PRO A 301 -0.44 15.52 -25.54
C PRO A 301 0.56 16.36 -26.35
N SER A 302 0.08 17.11 -27.35
CA SER A 302 0.85 18.08 -28.14
C SER A 302 1.41 19.30 -27.40
N LYS A 303 0.89 19.69 -26.22
CA LYS A 303 1.35 20.88 -25.47
C LYS A 303 2.22 20.58 -24.25
N THR A 304 2.27 19.33 -23.80
CA THR A 304 3.18 18.89 -22.73
C THR A 304 4.42 18.32 -23.38
N SER A 305 5.61 18.75 -22.97
CA SER A 305 6.85 18.26 -23.57
C SER A 305 6.95 16.74 -23.35
N ALA A 306 7.37 16.00 -24.37
CA ALA A 306 7.55 14.54 -24.27
C ALA A 306 8.50 14.15 -23.12
N ASN A 307 9.42 15.07 -22.76
CA ASN A 307 10.36 14.91 -21.66
C ASN A 307 9.71 14.94 -20.27
N GLU A 308 8.47 15.42 -20.12
CA GLU A 308 7.73 15.42 -18.86
C GLU A 308 6.87 14.16 -18.67
N LEU A 309 6.56 13.43 -19.75
CA LEU A 309 5.68 12.26 -19.73
C LEU A 309 6.47 10.94 -19.62
N ILE A 310 7.33 10.87 -18.62
CA ILE A 310 8.25 9.75 -18.40
C ILE A 310 7.59 8.52 -17.76
N GLY A 311 6.32 8.62 -17.37
CA GLY A 311 5.59 7.53 -16.73
C GLY A 311 6.00 7.28 -15.27
N VAL A 312 5.29 6.35 -14.63
CA VAL A 312 5.56 5.92 -13.26
C VAL A 312 6.57 4.78 -13.27
N THR A 313 7.64 4.92 -12.48
CA THR A 313 8.66 3.88 -12.32
C THR A 313 8.19 2.83 -11.33
N SER A 314 8.45 1.57 -11.62
CA SER A 314 8.16 0.46 -10.72
C SER A 314 9.27 -0.58 -10.74
N TRP A 315 9.47 -1.21 -9.60
CA TRP A 315 10.46 -2.25 -9.36
C TRP A 315 9.78 -3.54 -9.01
N THR A 316 10.30 -4.62 -9.56
CA THR A 316 10.07 -5.97 -9.03
C THR A 316 11.23 -6.34 -8.14
N MET A 317 10.92 -6.97 -7.01
CA MET A 317 11.95 -7.41 -6.08
C MET A 317 11.69 -8.85 -5.65
N LEU A 318 12.79 -9.58 -5.46
CA LEU A 318 12.82 -10.95 -4.96
C LEU A 318 13.70 -11.02 -3.72
N ARG A 319 13.22 -11.75 -2.72
CA ARG A 319 14.00 -12.14 -1.55
C ARG A 319 13.99 -13.66 -1.45
N LEU A 320 15.18 -14.24 -1.41
CA LEU A 320 15.36 -15.66 -1.14
C LEU A 320 15.39 -15.89 0.38
N PRO A 321 14.96 -17.06 0.87
CA PRO A 321 15.07 -17.38 2.28
C PRO A 321 16.55 -17.38 2.72
N PRO A 322 16.85 -17.13 4.00
CA PRO A 322 18.19 -17.32 4.54
C PRO A 322 18.68 -18.75 4.25
N LYS A 323 19.95 -18.90 3.88
CA LYS A 323 20.55 -20.24 3.81
C LYS A 323 20.52 -20.82 5.22
N SER A 324 19.97 -22.03 5.38
CA SER A 324 20.12 -22.79 6.62
C SER A 324 21.61 -22.89 6.93
N MET A 325 22.04 -22.34 8.07
CA MET A 325 23.41 -22.56 8.57
C MET A 325 23.61 -24.02 8.94
#